data_AF-A0A962M8Q6-F1
#
_entry.id   AF-A0A962M8Q6-F1
#
_cell.length_a   1.000
_cell.length_b   1.000
_cell.length_c   1.000
_cell.angle_alpha   90.00
_cell.angle_beta   90.00
_cell.angle_gamma   90.00
#
_symmetry.space_group_name_H-M   'P 1'
#
loop_
_entity.id
_entity.type
_entity.pdbx_description
1 polymer ?
#
loop_
_entity_poly.entity_id
_entity_poly.type
_entity_poly.pdbx_seq_one_letter_code
_entity_poly.pdbx_strand_id
1 'polypeptide(L)'
;MEALGFDRDLEKFTNKEKDYIPDFFPHALTFTGEVELDPKTGEPRPHRPKWAYVATIIDRDDDGTIKELHMKKTYFEELIKVANKRNPQTKQPFGDPTDPVTGWDITINKEKTGPKVMNVKYSIDPFSPINGKCSLTESELQAFEDSPKIEDRYPRPTPEEQLALLQKIVSGEYDAERAEKKGGASATSDDDVDSESVNELG
;
A
#
# COMPACT_ATOMS: atom_id res chain seq x y z
N MET A 1 -4.56 -0.44 10.00
CA MET A 1 -5.24 0.74 10.60
C MET A 1 -4.37 1.97 10.40
N GLU A 2 -4.96 3.12 10.09
CA GLU A 2 -4.25 4.39 9.89
C GLU A 2 -3.78 5.01 11.21
N ALA A 3 -2.71 5.82 11.15
CA ALA A 3 -2.20 6.59 12.28
C ALA A 3 -2.94 7.94 12.39
N LEU A 4 -3.79 8.09 13.41
CA LEU A 4 -4.63 9.28 13.59
C LEU A 4 -3.82 10.54 13.95
N GLY A 5 -2.59 10.37 14.43
CA GLY A 5 -1.67 11.48 14.66
C GLY A 5 -1.18 12.19 13.37
N PHE A 6 -1.34 11.55 12.21
CA PHE A 6 -0.92 12.08 10.91
C PHE A 6 -2.09 12.77 10.18
N ASP A 7 -1.86 13.99 9.70
CA ASP A 7 -2.81 14.83 8.96
C ASP A 7 -2.52 14.68 7.45
N ARG A 8 -3.47 14.12 6.69
CA ARG A 8 -3.30 13.80 5.26
C ARG A 8 -3.08 15.07 4.42
N ASP A 9 -3.87 16.12 4.66
CA ASP A 9 -3.83 17.36 3.88
C ASP A 9 -2.54 18.16 4.10
N LEU A 10 -2.02 18.13 5.33
CA LEU A 10 -0.79 18.84 5.69
C LEU A 10 0.47 17.97 5.56
N GLU A 11 0.31 16.70 5.20
CA GLU A 11 1.35 15.68 5.10
C GLU A 11 2.32 15.66 6.30
N LYS A 12 1.78 15.82 7.52
CA LYS A 12 2.61 15.91 8.73
C LYS A 12 1.89 15.40 9.98
N PHE A 13 2.67 15.03 10.98
CA PHE A 13 2.14 14.72 12.30
C PHE A 13 1.70 16.00 12.99
N THR A 14 0.38 16.16 13.12
CA THR A 14 -0.21 17.27 13.89
C THR A 14 -0.63 16.82 15.28
N ASN A 15 -0.86 15.52 15.47
CA ASN A 15 -1.34 14.92 16.73
C ASN A 15 -2.59 15.62 17.28
N LYS A 16 -3.43 16.16 16.39
CA LYS A 16 -4.70 16.81 16.76
C LYS A 16 -5.70 15.78 17.28
N GLU A 17 -5.75 14.61 16.63
CA GLU A 17 -6.58 13.48 17.04
C GLU A 17 -5.77 12.52 17.90
N LYS A 18 -6.44 11.90 18.87
CA LYS A 18 -5.81 10.91 19.76
C LYS A 18 -5.61 9.61 18.99
N ASP A 19 -4.35 9.27 18.78
CA ASP A 19 -3.92 7.95 18.33
C ASP A 19 -3.75 7.04 19.55
N TYR A 20 -4.53 5.95 19.59
CA TYR A 20 -4.47 4.95 20.65
C TYR A 20 -3.49 3.81 20.35
N ILE A 21 -2.96 3.68 19.13
CA ILE A 21 -2.05 2.58 18.77
C ILE A 21 -0.85 2.52 19.72
N PRO A 22 -0.16 3.62 20.07
CA PRO A 22 0.99 3.57 20.98
C PRO A 22 0.65 3.11 22.41
N ASP A 23 -0.62 3.26 22.84
CA ASP A 23 -1.06 2.87 24.18
C ASP A 23 -1.18 1.34 24.30
N PHE A 24 -1.54 0.66 23.21
CA PHE A 24 -1.69 -0.80 23.15
C PHE A 24 -0.45 -1.50 22.61
N PHE A 25 0.24 -0.88 21.64
CA PHE A 25 1.42 -1.42 20.97
C PHE A 25 2.57 -0.41 21.03
N PRO A 26 3.23 -0.26 22.21
CA PRO A 26 4.28 0.75 22.38
C PRO A 26 5.59 0.41 21.65
N HIS A 27 5.80 -0.88 21.33
CA HIS A 27 7.06 -1.38 20.76
C HIS A 27 6.85 -2.01 19.39
N ALA A 28 7.87 -1.90 18.54
CA ALA A 28 7.93 -2.61 17.28
C ALA A 28 8.06 -4.12 17.57
N LEU A 29 7.38 -4.92 16.77
CA LEU A 29 7.44 -6.38 16.86
C LEU A 29 8.21 -6.94 15.66
N THR A 30 8.95 -8.02 15.90
CA THR A 30 9.55 -8.85 14.86
C THR A 30 8.47 -9.61 14.10
N PHE A 31 8.86 -10.28 13.01
CA PHE A 31 7.95 -11.16 12.27
C PHE A 31 7.40 -12.31 13.14
N THR A 32 8.10 -12.71 14.20
CA THR A 32 7.67 -13.74 15.14
C THR A 32 6.79 -13.20 16.28
N GLY A 33 6.49 -11.89 16.29
CA GLY A 33 5.68 -11.25 17.33
C GLY A 33 6.47 -10.87 18.60
N GLU A 34 7.79 -11.03 18.60
CA GLU A 34 8.65 -10.64 19.71
C GLU A 34 9.00 -9.16 19.65
N VAL A 35 9.31 -8.53 20.79
CA VAL A 35 9.73 -7.12 20.81
C VAL A 35 11.04 -6.95 20.07
N GLU A 36 11.06 -6.07 19.07
CA GLU A 36 12.23 -5.78 18.27
C GLU A 36 13.18 -4.86 19.07
N LEU A 37 14.42 -5.32 19.30
CA LEU A 37 15.44 -4.55 20.00
C LEU A 37 16.32 -3.74 19.03
N ASP A 38 16.85 -2.60 19.48
CA ASP A 38 17.88 -1.85 18.76
C ASP A 38 19.22 -2.60 18.87
N PRO A 39 19.87 -2.97 17.74
CA PRO A 39 21.14 -3.70 17.78
C PRO A 39 22.29 -2.97 18.48
N LYS A 40 22.20 -1.64 18.62
CA LYS A 40 23.25 -0.80 19.22
C LYS A 40 23.03 -0.59 20.71
N THR A 41 21.79 -0.36 21.14
CA THR A 41 21.47 -0.02 22.53
C THR A 41 20.90 -1.20 23.32
N GLY A 42 20.36 -2.21 22.65
CA GLY A 42 19.64 -3.32 23.28
C GLY A 42 18.25 -2.95 23.80
N GLU A 43 17.79 -1.71 23.58
CA GLU A 43 16.49 -1.24 24.05
C GLU A 43 15.35 -1.61 23.09
N PRO A 44 14.11 -1.78 23.58
CA PRO A 44 12.92 -1.95 22.74
C PRO A 44 12.75 -0.81 21.74
N ARG A 45 12.65 -1.14 20.45
CA ARG A 45 12.33 -0.14 19.44
C ARG A 45 10.89 0.31 19.59
N PRO A 46 10.61 1.62 19.52
CA PRO A 46 9.25 2.12 19.60
C PRO A 46 8.46 1.71 18.35
N HIS A 47 7.17 1.43 18.52
CA HIS A 47 6.27 1.25 17.39
C HIS A 47 6.20 2.54 16.57
N ARG A 48 6.26 2.41 15.24
CA ARG A 48 6.15 3.55 14.33
C ARG A 48 5.19 3.22 13.21
N PRO A 49 4.34 4.18 12.79
CA PRO A 49 3.53 3.99 11.61
C PRO A 49 4.42 3.78 10.38
N LYS A 50 3.96 2.90 9.49
CA LYS A 50 4.61 2.62 8.21
C LYS A 50 3.80 3.25 7.09
N TRP A 51 4.49 3.76 6.08
CA TRP A 51 3.85 4.29 4.88
C TRP A 51 3.37 3.14 4.00
N ALA A 52 2.13 3.23 3.55
CA ALA A 52 1.56 2.40 2.51
C ALA A 52 1.06 3.32 1.40
N TYR A 53 1.21 2.89 0.15
CA TYR A 53 0.81 3.66 -1.02
C TYR A 53 -0.17 2.83 -1.83
N VAL A 54 -1.22 3.47 -2.32
CA VAL A 54 -2.27 2.82 -3.10
C VAL A 54 -2.66 3.77 -4.23
N ALA A 55 -2.87 3.21 -5.41
CA ALA A 55 -3.33 3.95 -6.57
C ALA A 55 -4.44 3.17 -7.28
N THR A 56 -5.41 3.91 -7.81
CA THR A 56 -6.36 3.36 -8.77
C THR A 56 -5.70 3.37 -10.14
N ILE A 57 -5.67 2.22 -10.80
CA ILE A 57 -4.99 2.01 -12.08
C ILE A 57 -5.95 1.49 -13.13
N ILE A 58 -5.60 1.68 -14.40
CA ILE A 58 -6.22 1.04 -15.54
C ILE A 58 -5.27 -0.06 -15.99
N ASP A 59 -5.69 -1.31 -15.85
CA ASP A 59 -4.87 -2.44 -16.24
C ASP A 59 -4.97 -2.67 -17.75
N ARG A 60 -3.90 -2.31 -18.46
CA ARG A 60 -3.78 -2.48 -19.92
C ARG A 60 -3.70 -3.94 -20.34
N ASP A 61 -3.22 -4.83 -19.47
CA ASP A 61 -3.11 -6.26 -19.76
C ASP A 61 -4.45 -7.00 -19.57
N ASP A 62 -5.39 -6.38 -18.84
CA ASP A 62 -6.73 -6.93 -18.56
C ASP A 62 -7.82 -5.99 -19.11
N ASP A 63 -7.76 -5.75 -20.42
CA ASP A 63 -8.76 -5.02 -21.24
C ASP A 63 -9.15 -3.62 -20.71
N GLY A 64 -8.27 -2.93 -20.00
CA GLY A 64 -8.53 -1.60 -19.47
C GLY A 64 -9.42 -1.59 -18.22
N THR A 65 -9.47 -2.70 -17.48
CA THR A 65 -10.22 -2.78 -16.22
C THR A 65 -9.61 -1.89 -15.13
N ILE A 66 -10.46 -1.30 -14.30
CA ILE A 66 -10.00 -0.52 -13.15
C ILE A 66 -9.63 -1.46 -12.02
N LYS A 67 -8.38 -1.34 -11.56
CA LYS A 67 -7.82 -2.12 -10.46
C LYS A 67 -7.19 -1.22 -9.41
N GLU A 68 -6.93 -1.81 -8.27
CA GLU A 68 -6.18 -1.16 -7.20
C GLU A 68 -4.76 -1.72 -7.13
N LEU A 69 -3.79 -0.82 -7.16
CA LEU A 69 -2.38 -1.17 -7.05
C LEU A 69 -1.84 -0.75 -5.68
N HIS A 70 -1.53 -1.74 -4.85
CA HIS A 70 -0.76 -1.55 -3.63
C HIS A 70 0.73 -1.43 -3.97
N MET A 71 1.36 -0.36 -3.49
CA MET A 71 2.72 0.01 -3.85
C MET A 71 3.61 0.04 -2.61
N LYS A 72 4.79 -0.59 -2.73
CA LYS A 72 5.88 -0.43 -1.76
C LYS A 72 6.55 0.92 -1.94
N LYS A 73 7.08 1.49 -0.85
CA LYS A 73 7.83 2.76 -0.88
C LYS A 73 8.93 2.79 -1.95
N THR A 74 9.70 1.71 -2.08
CA THR A 74 10.81 1.64 -3.04
C THR A 74 10.32 1.76 -4.48
N TYR A 75 9.16 1.18 -4.78
CA TYR A 75 8.53 1.25 -6.10
C TYR A 75 8.02 2.66 -6.40
N PHE A 76 7.33 3.28 -5.45
CA PHE A 76 6.84 4.67 -5.59
C PHE A 76 8.00 5.67 -5.79
N GLU A 77 9.09 5.55 -5.03
CA GLU A 77 10.28 6.39 -5.23
C GLU A 77 10.95 6.17 -6.59
N GLU A 78 10.96 4.94 -7.09
CA GLU A 78 11.46 4.64 -8.43
C GLU A 78 10.60 5.29 -9.50
N LEU A 79 9.27 5.30 -9.34
CA LEU A 79 8.34 5.94 -10.27
C LEU A 79 8.60 7.44 -10.36
N ILE A 80 8.71 8.11 -9.22
CA ILE A 80 9.07 9.53 -9.14
C ILE A 80 10.40 9.80 -9.84
N LYS A 81 11.41 8.93 -9.62
CA LYS A 81 12.72 9.07 -10.29
C LYS A 81 12.59 8.93 -11.80
N VAL A 82 11.81 7.97 -12.30
CA VAL A 82 11.58 7.77 -13.73
C VAL A 82 10.84 8.95 -14.34
N ALA A 83 9.76 9.43 -13.73
CA ALA A 83 9.01 10.60 -14.18
C ALA A 83 9.88 11.86 -14.30
N ASN A 84 10.81 12.05 -13.36
CA ASN A 84 11.73 13.19 -13.34
C ASN A 84 12.97 13.02 -14.25
N LYS A 85 13.21 11.82 -14.82
CA LYS A 85 14.32 11.64 -15.77
C LYS A 85 14.06 12.44 -17.05
N ARG A 86 15.14 12.95 -17.64
CA ARG A 86 15.06 13.67 -18.91
C ARG A 86 14.91 12.69 -20.05
N ASN A 87 13.89 12.91 -20.86
CA ASN A 87 13.71 12.21 -22.11
C ASN A 87 14.94 12.45 -23.02
N PRO A 88 15.58 11.38 -23.52
CA PRO A 88 16.80 11.52 -24.31
C PRO A 88 16.59 12.25 -25.63
N GLN A 89 15.37 12.24 -26.18
CA GLN A 89 14.98 12.91 -27.43
C GLN A 89 14.59 14.37 -27.20
N THR A 90 13.67 14.65 -26.27
CA THR A 90 13.12 16.02 -26.07
C THR A 90 13.92 16.86 -25.08
N LYS A 91 14.82 16.23 -24.29
CA LYS A 91 15.58 16.86 -23.18
C LYS A 91 14.72 17.46 -22.07
N GLN A 92 13.41 17.25 -22.08
CA GLN A 92 12.50 17.60 -20.99
C GLN A 92 12.28 16.40 -20.07
N PRO A 93 11.87 16.60 -18.80
CA PRO A 93 11.39 15.51 -17.97
C PRO A 93 10.31 14.69 -18.69
N PHE A 94 10.19 13.40 -18.37
CA PHE A 94 9.13 12.58 -18.93
C PHE A 94 7.74 13.07 -18.53
N GLY A 95 7.63 13.66 -17.33
CA GLY A 95 6.38 14.25 -16.84
C GLY A 95 5.56 13.28 -16.02
N ASP A 96 4.35 13.70 -15.66
CA ASP A 96 3.44 12.98 -14.79
C ASP A 96 2.82 11.77 -15.53
N PRO A 97 3.01 10.53 -15.05
CA PRO A 97 2.39 9.35 -15.64
C PRO A 97 0.86 9.35 -15.53
N THR A 98 0.28 10.10 -14.59
CA THR A 98 -1.16 10.11 -14.32
C THR A 98 -1.93 11.15 -15.13
N ASP A 99 -1.25 11.93 -15.96
CA ASP A 99 -1.89 12.97 -16.76
C ASP A 99 -2.80 12.35 -17.85
N PRO A 100 -4.07 12.76 -17.96
CA PRO A 100 -5.03 12.11 -18.87
C PRO A 100 -4.70 12.30 -20.36
N VAL A 101 -3.86 13.28 -20.71
CA VAL A 101 -3.56 13.64 -22.10
C VAL A 101 -2.13 13.27 -22.48
N THR A 102 -1.18 13.55 -21.59
CA THR A 102 0.27 13.45 -21.82
C THR A 102 0.95 12.39 -20.95
N GLY A 103 0.15 11.64 -20.18
CA GLY A 103 0.60 10.53 -19.35
C GLY A 103 1.15 9.36 -20.16
N TRP A 104 1.53 8.33 -19.42
CA TRP A 104 2.17 7.16 -19.99
C TRP A 104 1.95 5.92 -19.14
N ASP A 105 1.74 4.79 -19.80
CA ASP A 105 1.54 3.48 -19.17
C ASP A 105 2.83 3.01 -18.49
N ILE A 106 2.69 2.42 -17.30
CA ILE A 106 3.78 1.93 -16.48
C ILE A 106 3.90 0.41 -16.64
N THR A 107 5.08 -0.06 -17.05
CA THR A 107 5.37 -1.51 -17.11
C THR A 107 6.13 -1.92 -15.86
N ILE A 108 5.56 -2.87 -15.11
CA ILE A 108 6.12 -3.34 -13.85
C ILE A 108 6.87 -4.65 -14.09
N ASN A 109 8.17 -4.63 -13.81
CA ASN A 109 9.00 -5.83 -13.81
C ASN A 109 8.96 -6.48 -12.42
N LYS A 110 8.53 -7.75 -12.38
CA LYS A 110 8.51 -8.57 -11.17
C LYS A 110 9.65 -9.58 -11.22
N GLU A 111 10.63 -9.46 -10.33
CA GLU A 111 11.78 -10.35 -10.25
C GLU A 111 11.72 -11.17 -8.95
N LYS A 112 11.79 -12.50 -9.03
CA LYS A 112 11.89 -13.36 -7.84
C LYS A 112 13.31 -13.29 -7.30
N THR A 113 13.46 -12.79 -6.08
CA THR A 113 14.75 -12.61 -5.39
C THR A 113 15.07 -13.71 -4.38
N GLY A 114 14.21 -14.74 -4.28
CA GLY A 114 14.49 -15.93 -3.48
C GLY A 114 13.33 -16.93 -3.45
N PRO A 115 13.42 -17.98 -2.61
CA PRO A 115 12.49 -19.11 -2.64
C PRO A 115 11.14 -18.83 -1.97
N LYS A 116 11.05 -17.81 -1.11
CA LYS A 116 9.79 -17.42 -0.46
C LYS A 116 8.95 -16.56 -1.39
N VAL A 117 7.62 -16.72 -1.34
CA VAL A 117 6.65 -15.94 -2.14
C VAL A 117 6.82 -14.42 -1.93
N MET A 118 7.23 -14.01 -0.73
CA MET A 118 7.47 -12.59 -0.41
C MET A 118 8.76 -12.01 -1.01
N ASN A 119 9.66 -12.84 -1.54
CA ASN A 119 10.92 -12.40 -2.14
C ASN A 119 10.68 -12.00 -3.60
N VAL A 120 9.91 -10.94 -3.80
CA VAL A 120 9.70 -10.33 -5.11
C VAL A 120 10.19 -8.89 -5.06
N LYS A 121 11.03 -8.56 -6.02
CA LYS A 121 11.46 -7.19 -6.29
C LYS A 121 10.63 -6.64 -7.43
N TYR A 122 10.07 -5.47 -7.20
CA TYR A 122 9.39 -4.68 -8.20
C TYR A 122 10.35 -3.63 -8.72
N SER A 123 10.42 -3.47 -10.03
CA SER A 123 11.08 -2.34 -10.69
C SER A 123 10.24 -1.82 -11.83
N ILE A 124 10.49 -0.57 -12.22
CA ILE A 124 9.80 0.09 -13.32
C ILE A 124 10.68 -0.01 -14.56
N ASP A 125 10.10 -0.38 -15.69
CA ASP A 125 10.83 -0.33 -16.96
C ASP A 125 11.23 1.14 -17.26
N PRO A 126 12.54 1.45 -17.36
CA PRO A 126 13.00 2.80 -17.69
C PRO A 126 12.49 3.32 -19.05
N PHE A 127 12.03 2.43 -19.93
CA PHE A 127 11.50 2.77 -21.24
C PHE A 127 9.97 2.95 -21.27
N SER A 128 9.25 2.65 -20.18
CA SER A 128 7.80 2.91 -20.08
C SER A 128 7.39 4.32 -20.52
N PRO A 129 8.07 5.41 -20.10
CA PRO A 129 7.70 6.76 -20.53
C PRO A 129 7.95 7.08 -22.01
N ILE A 130 8.67 6.22 -22.73
CA ILE A 130 8.94 6.36 -24.17
C ILE A 130 7.92 5.54 -24.96
N ASN A 131 7.72 4.28 -24.56
CA ASN A 131 6.92 3.31 -25.30
C ASN A 131 5.43 3.37 -24.93
N GLY A 132 5.11 3.75 -23.70
CA GLY A 132 3.76 3.75 -23.15
C GLY A 132 3.05 5.09 -23.22
N LYS A 133 3.54 6.08 -23.98
CA LYS A 133 2.84 7.37 -24.11
C LYS A 133 1.47 7.16 -24.73
N CYS A 134 0.42 7.41 -23.94
CA CYS A 134 -0.95 7.17 -24.34
C CYS A 134 -1.86 8.18 -23.63
N SER A 135 -2.76 8.81 -24.39
CA SER A 135 -3.87 9.57 -23.83
C SER A 135 -4.99 8.61 -23.43
N LEU A 136 -5.67 8.89 -22.33
CA LEU A 136 -6.85 8.11 -21.96
C LEU A 136 -7.94 8.20 -23.03
N THR A 137 -8.60 7.08 -23.29
CA THR A 137 -9.79 7.06 -24.14
C THR A 137 -11.00 7.64 -23.40
N GLU A 138 -12.04 8.07 -24.11
CA GLU A 138 -13.28 8.58 -23.48
C GLU A 138 -13.91 7.52 -22.55
N SER A 139 -13.83 6.24 -22.91
CA SER A 139 -14.32 5.14 -22.07
C SER A 139 -13.52 4.99 -20.77
N GLU A 140 -12.20 5.20 -20.82
CA GLU A 140 -11.32 5.11 -19.66
C GLU A 140 -11.51 6.30 -18.72
N LEU A 141 -11.71 7.49 -19.27
CA LEU A 141 -12.04 8.69 -18.50
C LEU A 141 -13.36 8.51 -17.75
N GLN A 142 -14.39 8.00 -18.43
CA GLN A 142 -15.68 7.73 -17.80
C GLN A 142 -15.55 6.68 -16.68
N ALA A 143 -14.85 5.58 -16.94
CA ALA A 143 -14.63 4.56 -15.92
C ALA A 143 -13.88 5.12 -14.70
N PHE A 144 -12.89 5.99 -14.92
CA PHE A 144 -12.16 6.66 -13.85
C PHE A 144 -13.07 7.59 -13.04
N GLU A 145 -13.92 8.38 -13.69
CA GLU A 145 -14.89 9.26 -13.01
C GLU A 145 -15.93 8.48 -12.20
N ASP A 146 -16.33 7.30 -12.68
CA ASP A 146 -17.26 6.41 -11.99
C ASP A 146 -16.61 5.62 -10.83
N SER A 147 -15.27 5.58 -10.77
CA SER A 147 -14.55 4.87 -9.73
C SER A 147 -14.63 5.60 -8.38
N PRO A 148 -14.85 4.89 -7.25
CA PRO A 148 -14.89 5.53 -5.94
C PRO A 148 -13.54 6.16 -5.60
N LYS A 149 -13.60 7.32 -4.95
CA LYS A 149 -12.40 8.04 -4.51
C LYS A 149 -11.70 7.26 -3.41
N ILE A 150 -10.40 7.51 -3.28
CA ILE A 150 -9.59 6.81 -2.28
C ILE A 150 -10.05 7.07 -0.84
N GLU A 151 -10.58 8.27 -0.58
CA GLU A 151 -11.13 8.67 0.71
C GLU A 151 -12.38 7.85 1.09
N ASP A 152 -13.22 7.53 0.10
CA ASP A 152 -14.43 6.74 0.31
C ASP A 152 -14.10 5.25 0.47
N ARG A 153 -13.05 4.77 -0.22
CA ARG A 153 -12.59 3.38 -0.15
C ARG A 153 -11.85 3.07 1.15
N TYR A 154 -11.05 4.03 1.62
CA TYR A 154 -10.26 3.94 2.84
C TYR A 154 -10.68 5.03 3.84
N PRO A 155 -11.90 4.92 4.39
CA PRO A 155 -12.40 5.89 5.33
C PRO A 155 -11.53 5.91 6.58
N ARG A 156 -11.19 7.12 7.00
CA ARG A 156 -10.37 7.34 8.20
C ARG A 156 -11.22 7.04 9.44
N PRO A 157 -10.79 6.11 10.31
CA PRO A 157 -11.55 5.79 11.51
C PRO A 157 -11.49 6.96 12.51
N THR A 158 -12.54 7.09 13.32
CA THR A 158 -12.52 7.98 14.48
C THR A 158 -11.64 7.42 15.61
N PRO A 159 -11.17 8.27 16.56
CA PRO A 159 -10.46 7.79 17.74
C PRO A 159 -11.21 6.74 18.53
N GLU A 160 -12.54 6.86 18.65
CA GLU A 160 -13.41 5.92 19.36
C GLU A 160 -13.48 4.56 18.63
N GLU A 161 -13.62 4.56 17.31
CA GLU A 161 -13.62 3.34 16.50
C GLU A 161 -12.25 2.65 16.54
N GLN A 162 -11.17 3.41 16.47
CA GLN A 162 -9.81 2.89 16.64
C GLN A 162 -9.65 2.23 18.02
N LEU A 163 -10.08 2.90 19.09
CA LEU A 163 -10.00 2.36 20.44
C LEU A 163 -10.80 1.06 20.58
N ALA A 164 -12.04 1.03 20.09
CA ALA A 164 -12.90 -0.14 20.15
C ALA A 164 -12.28 -1.34 19.43
N LEU A 165 -11.70 -1.13 18.24
CA LEU A 165 -11.00 -2.19 17.51
C LEU A 165 -9.74 -2.67 18.23
N LEU A 166 -8.94 -1.76 18.82
CA LEU A 166 -7.76 -2.16 19.61
C LEU A 166 -8.13 -3.00 20.84
N GLN A 167 -9.21 -2.65 21.53
CA GLN A 167 -9.74 -3.45 22.64
C GLN A 167 -10.19 -4.84 22.21
N LYS A 168 -10.83 -4.97 21.03
CA LYS A 168 -11.20 -6.27 20.44
C LYS A 168 -9.98 -7.12 20.07
N ILE A 169 -8.93 -6.50 19.53
CA ILE A 169 -7.69 -7.20 19.18
C ILE A 169 -7.02 -7.76 20.43
N VAL A 170 -6.82 -6.93 21.46
CA VAL A 170 -6.10 -7.36 22.67
C VAL A 170 -6.91 -8.32 23.55
N SER A 171 -8.24 -8.27 23.49
CA SER A 171 -9.11 -9.23 24.19
C SER A 171 -9.17 -10.60 23.52
N GLY A 172 -8.69 -10.73 22.28
CA GLY A 172 -8.80 -11.95 21.47
C GLY A 172 -10.18 -12.15 20.82
N GLU A 173 -11.15 -11.25 21.08
CA GLU A 173 -12.48 -11.26 20.43
C GLU A 173 -12.35 -11.14 18.91
N TYR A 174 -11.41 -10.32 18.43
CA TYR A 174 -11.14 -10.15 17.00
C TYR A 174 -10.80 -11.48 16.31
N ASP A 175 -9.91 -12.26 16.92
CA ASP A 175 -9.49 -13.56 16.37
C ASP A 175 -10.60 -14.60 16.46
N ALA A 176 -11.40 -14.58 17.53
CA ALA A 176 -12.57 -15.44 17.68
C ALA A 176 -13.63 -15.16 16.59
N GLU A 177 -14.01 -13.89 16.38
CA GLU A 177 -14.94 -13.50 15.32
C GLU A 177 -14.41 -13.89 13.92
N ARG A 178 -13.10 -13.77 13.70
CA ARG A 178 -12.45 -14.17 12.43
C ARG A 178 -12.48 -15.69 12.24
N ALA A 179 -12.22 -16.47 13.30
CA ALA A 179 -12.25 -17.92 13.25
C ALA A 179 -13.66 -18.46 12.99
N GLU A 180 -14.69 -17.87 13.61
CA GLU A 180 -16.09 -18.21 13.37
C GLU A 180 -16.51 -17.97 11.91
N LYS A 181 -16.06 -16.85 11.31
CA LYS A 181 -16.30 -16.56 9.88
C LYS A 181 -15.57 -17.52 8.94
N LYS A 182 -14.43 -18.08 9.35
CA LYS A 182 -13.67 -19.08 8.57
C LYS A 182 -14.16 -20.53 8.77
N GLY A 183 -15.02 -20.81 9.75
CA GLY A 183 -15.52 -22.15 10.08
C GLY A 183 -16.36 -22.88 9.01
N GLY A 184 -16.45 -22.35 7.79
CA GLY A 184 -17.06 -23.00 6.63
C GLY A 184 -16.09 -23.68 5.65
N ALA A 185 -14.77 -23.56 5.82
CA ALA A 185 -13.78 -24.21 4.95
C ALA A 185 -12.71 -24.95 5.78
N SER A 186 -12.54 -26.24 5.44
CA SER A 186 -11.70 -27.22 6.14
C SER A 186 -10.27 -26.76 6.42
N ALA A 187 -9.82 -27.03 7.64
CA ALA A 187 -8.45 -26.91 8.10
C ALA A 187 -7.50 -27.87 7.36
N THR A 188 -6.36 -27.36 6.89
CA THR A 188 -4.99 -27.89 7.11
C THR A 188 -3.96 -27.00 6.42
N SER A 189 -2.81 -26.85 7.10
CA SER A 189 -1.49 -26.32 6.69
C SER A 189 -1.13 -24.88 7.07
N ASP A 190 0.12 -24.76 7.56
CA ASP A 190 0.91 -23.61 8.01
C ASP A 190 1.03 -22.43 7.01
N ASP A 191 -0.10 -21.94 6.50
CA ASP A 191 -0.19 -20.71 5.71
C ASP A 191 -1.01 -19.66 6.47
N ASP A 192 -0.70 -19.44 7.75
CA ASP A 192 -1.13 -18.24 8.48
C ASP A 192 -0.26 -17.03 8.05
N VAL A 193 -0.12 -16.86 6.74
CA VAL A 193 0.26 -15.58 6.16
C VAL A 193 -1.05 -14.85 5.98
N ASP A 194 -1.25 -13.83 6.81
CA ASP A 194 -2.32 -12.85 6.70
C ASP A 194 -2.75 -12.66 5.24
N SER A 195 -3.98 -13.06 4.90
CA SER A 195 -4.53 -12.94 3.54
C SER A 195 -4.61 -11.49 3.08
N GLU A 196 -4.57 -10.50 3.99
CA GLU A 196 -4.39 -9.09 3.62
C GLU A 196 -2.98 -8.79 3.11
N SER A 197 -1.98 -9.58 3.49
CA SER A 197 -0.61 -9.53 2.96
C SER A 197 -0.45 -10.28 1.61
N VAL A 198 -1.39 -11.17 1.25
CA VAL A 198 -1.35 -11.96 0.01
C VAL A 198 -2.14 -11.31 -1.12
N ASN A 199 -3.16 -10.49 -0.80
CA ASN A 199 -3.90 -9.70 -1.79
C ASN A 199 -3.10 -8.51 -2.35
N GLU A 200 -1.84 -8.30 -1.94
CA GLU A 200 -0.86 -7.45 -2.66
C GLU A 200 -0.40 -8.06 -4.00
N LEU A 201 -0.92 -9.23 -4.41
CA LEU A 201 -0.44 -10.04 -5.53
C LEU A 201 -1.59 -10.59 -6.41
N GLY A 202 -2.50 -9.72 -6.84
CA GLY A 202 -3.49 -10.00 -7.89
C GLY A 202 -3.76 -8.76 -8.71
#